data_AF-A0A0C2VQY9-F1
#
_entry.id   AF-A0A0C2VQY9-F1
#
_cell.length_a   1.000
_cell.length_b   1.000
_cell.length_c   1.000
_cell.angle_alpha   90.00
_cell.angle_beta   90.00
_cell.angle_gamma   90.00
#
_symmetry.space_group_name_H-M   'P 1'
#
loop_
_entity.id
_entity.type
_entity.pdbx_description
1 polymer ?
#
loop_
_entity_poly.entity_id
_entity_poly.type
_entity_poly.pdbx_seq_one_letter_code
_entity_poly.pdbx_strand_id
1 'polypeptide(L)' 'MKPINLLIIVITLMHFSFIINHSIFDSAYTGIILMTNTILFLVAMITFATVKNRERKKQPA' A
#
# COMPACT_ATOMS: atom_id res chain seq x y z
N MET A 1 13.96 -1.16 -7.47
CA MET A 1 12.69 -0.91 -8.17
C MET A 1 12.29 0.54 -7.94
N LYS A 2 11.81 1.27 -8.95
CA LYS A 2 11.34 2.66 -8.74
C LYS A 2 10.29 2.63 -7.61
N PRO A 3 10.36 3.54 -6.62
CA PRO A 3 9.43 3.54 -5.49
C PRO A 3 7.96 3.64 -5.92
N ILE A 4 7.70 4.23 -7.09
CA ILE A 4 6.41 4.24 -7.77
C ILE A 4 5.88 2.83 -8.10
N ASN A 5 6.75 1.91 -8.53
CA ASN A 5 6.35 0.55 -8.88
C ASN A 5 5.91 -0.23 -7.64
N LEU A 6 6.58 0.00 -6.51
CA LEU A 6 6.21 -0.60 -5.22
C LEU A 6 4.87 -0.04 -4.74
N LEU A 7 4.63 1.27 -4.90
CA LEU A 7 3.37 1.89 -4.55
C LEU A 7 2.21 1.33 -5.38
N ILE A 8 2.40 1.17 -6.70
CA ILE A 8 1.40 0.60 -7.61
C ILE A 8 1.06 -0.84 -7.19
N ILE A 9 2.07 -1.68 -6.92
CA ILE A 9 1.84 -3.07 -6.49
C ILE A 9 1.01 -3.13 -5.20
N VAL A 10 1.35 -2.30 -4.20
CA VAL A 10 0.62 -2.26 -2.93
C VAL A 10 -0.83 -1.80 -3.14
N ILE A 11 -1.05 -0.73 -3.91
CA ILE A 11 -2.39 -0.19 -4.17
C ILE A 11 -3.26 -1.23 -4.89
N THR A 12 -2.70 -1.92 -5.90
CA THR A 12 -3.42 -2.96 -6.64
C THR A 12 -3.80 -4.12 -5.73
N LEU A 13 -2.89 -4.60 -4.88
CA LEU A 13 -3.17 -5.65 -3.88
C LEU A 13 -4.28 -5.25 -2.90
N MET A 14 -4.25 -3.99 -2.47
CA MET A 14 -5.22 -3.44 -1.53
C MET A 14 -6.63 -3.41 -2.13
N HIS A 15 -6.75 -2.97 -3.39
CA HIS A 15 -8.02 -2.95 -4.13
C HIS A 15 -8.51 -4.36 -4.46
N PHE A 16 -7.61 -5.27 -4.86
CA PHE A 16 -7.96 -6.65 -5.17
C PHE A 16 -8.54 -7.38 -3.95
N SER A 17 -7.91 -7.17 -2.79
CA SER A 17 -8.37 -7.74 -1.50
C SER A 17 -9.75 -7.19 -1.12
N PHE A 18 -10.00 -5.92 -1.42
CA PHE A 18 -11.30 -5.28 -1.16
C PHE A 18 -12.39 -5.84 -2.07
N ILE A 19 -12.10 -6.02 -3.37
CA ILE A 19 -13.04 -6.60 -4.35
C ILE A 19 -13.38 -8.05 -4.00
N ILE A 20 -12.39 -8.86 -3.61
CA ILE A 20 -12.61 -10.26 -3.22
C ILE A 20 -13.49 -10.33 -1.98
N ASN A 21 -13.21 -9.51 -0.96
CA ASN A 21 -14.03 -9.46 0.24
C ASN A 21 -15.47 -9.06 -0.03
N HIS A 22 -15.66 -8.04 -0.87
CA HIS A 22 -16.99 -7.55 -1.21
C HIS A 22 -17.75 -8.53 -2.11
N SER A 23 -17.07 -9.22 -3.04
CA SER A 23 -17.74 -10.09 -4.03
C SER A 23 -17.96 -11.52 -3.54
N ILE A 24 -17.10 -12.05 -2.67
CA ILE A 24 -17.14 -13.47 -2.25
C ILE A 24 -17.61 -13.62 -0.80
N PHE A 25 -17.20 -12.71 0.08
CA PHE A 25 -17.45 -12.82 1.52
C PHE A 25 -18.60 -11.93 2.02
N ASP A 26 -19.33 -11.31 1.09
CA ASP A 26 -20.50 -10.45 1.36
C ASP A 26 -20.24 -9.45 2.50
N SER A 27 -19.04 -8.86 2.48
CA SER A 27 -18.62 -7.84 3.46
C SER A 27 -18.42 -8.34 4.90
N ALA A 28 -18.53 -9.65 5.18
CA ALA A 28 -18.43 -10.19 6.55
C ALA A 28 -17.10 -9.86 7.24
N TYR A 29 -16.01 -9.79 6.48
CA TYR A 29 -14.66 -9.51 7.01
C TYR A 29 -14.17 -8.10 6.70
N THR A 30 -15.07 -7.18 6.33
CA THR A 30 -14.71 -5.81 5.92
C THR A 30 -13.89 -5.08 6.98
N GLY A 31 -14.20 -5.23 8.27
CA GLY A 31 -13.44 -4.60 9.34
C GLY A 31 -11.98 -5.06 9.39
N ILE A 32 -11.74 -6.36 9.31
CA ILE A 32 -10.39 -6.95 9.38
C ILE A 32 -9.60 -6.61 8.10
N ILE A 33 -10.23 -6.73 6.94
CA ILE A 33 -9.57 -6.47 5.65
C ILE A 33 -9.25 -4.98 5.49
N LEU A 34 -10.13 -4.08 5.96
CA LEU A 34 -9.86 -2.65 6.00
C LEU A 34 -8.70 -2.33 6.95
N MET A 35 -8.65 -2.96 8.13
CA MET A 35 -7.56 -2.80 9.08
C MET A 35 -6.22 -3.29 8.51
N THR A 36 -6.19 -4.49 7.94
CA THR A 36 -5.00 -5.07 7.29
C THR A 36 -4.51 -4.20 6.14
N ASN A 37 -5.43 -3.78 5.26
CA ASN A 37 -5.10 -2.88 4.16
C ASN A 37 -4.54 -1.56 4.67
N THR A 38 -5.14 -0.97 5.72
CA THR A 38 -4.68 0.30 6.30
C THR A 38 -3.26 0.20 6.84
N ILE A 39 -2.93 -0.90 7.54
CA ILE A 39 -1.57 -1.16 8.02
C ILE A 39 -0.60 -1.32 6.84
N LEU A 40 -0.98 -2.10 5.81
CA LEU A 40 -0.18 -2.30 4.61
C LEU A 40 0.12 -0.97 3.90
N PHE A 41 -0.90 -0.11 3.81
CA PHE A 41 -0.79 1.22 3.22
C PHE A 41 0.13 2.12 4.02
N LEU A 42 0.03 2.11 5.36
CA LEU A 42 0.89 2.89 6.23
C LEU A 42 2.36 2.48 6.08
N VAL A 43 2.63 1.18 6.06
CA VAL A 43 3.98 0.62 5.86
C VAL A 43 4.54 0.99 4.49
N ALA A 44 3.71 0.91 3.44
CA ALA A 44 4.10 1.33 2.10
C ALA A 44 4.38 2.84 2.03
N MET A 45 3.58 3.65 2.73
CA MET A 45 3.77 5.11 2.80
C MET A 45 5.06 5.47 3.52
N ILE A 46 5.37 4.81 4.65
CA ILE A 46 6.63 4.97 5.38
C ILE A 46 7.80 4.57 4.48
N THR A 47 7.72 3.40 3.83
CA THR A 47 8.77 2.91 2.93
C THR A 47 9.00 3.90 1.77
N PHE A 48 7.93 4.43 1.19
CA PHE A 48 8.00 5.43 0.14
C PHE A 48 8.60 6.75 0.64
N ALA A 49 8.22 7.23 1.83
CA ALA A 49 8.78 8.43 2.44
C ALA A 49 10.27 8.27 2.74
N THR A 50 10.69 7.12 3.27
CA THR A 50 12.09 6.78 3.51
C THR A 50 12.89 6.74 2.21
N VAL A 51 12.36 6.10 1.16
CA VAL A 51 13.02 6.06 -0.15
C VAL A 51 13.10 7.46 -0.77
N LYS A 52 12.02 8.24 -0.73
CA LYS A 52 11.97 9.61 -1.25
C LYS A 52 12.95 10.54 -0.52
N ASN A 53 13.09 10.42 0.80
CA ASN A 53 14.07 11.17 1.58
C ASN A 53 15.52 10.74 1.26
N ARG A 54 15.75 9.45 0.98
CA ARG A 54 17.06 8.94 0.57
C ARG A 54 17.45 9.42 -0.83
N GLU A 55 16.50 9.47 -1.75
CA GLU A 55 16.69 10.03 -3.10
C GLU A 55 16.93 11.54 -3.05
N ARG A 56 16.20 12.29 -2.21
CA ARG A 56 16.47 13.72 -1.96
C ARG A 56 17.87 13.97 -1.39
N LYS A 57 18.34 13.10 -0.47
CA LYS A 57 19.72 13.19 0.06
C LYS A 57 20.80 12.81 -0.96
N LYS A 58 20.44 12.11 -2.05
CA LYS A 58 21.37 11.68 -3.10
C LYS A 58 21.50 12.68 -4.25
N GLN A 59 20.61 13.68 -4.34
CA GLN A 59 20.80 14.80 -5.24
C GLN A 59 21.67 15.85 -4.53
N PRO A 60 22.96 16.01 -4.90
CA PRO A 60 23.72 17.17 -4.44
C PRO A 60 23.00 18.44 -4.95
N ALA A 61 22.89 19.42 -4.07
CA ALA A 61 22.35 20.74 -4.35
C ALA A 61 23.14 21.44 -5.47
#